data_AF-A0ABC8A5L0-F1
#
_entry.id   AF-A0ABC8A5L0-F1
#
_cell.length_a   1.000
_cell.length_b   1.000
_cell.length_c   1.000
_cell.angle_alpha   90.00
_cell.angle_beta   90.00
_cell.angle_gamma   90.00
#
_symmetry.space_group_name_H-M   'P 1'
#
loop_
_entity.id
_entity.type
_entity.pdbx_description
1 polymer ?
#
loop_
_entity_poly.entity_id
_entity_poly.type
_entity_poly.pdbx_seq_one_letter_code
_entity_poly.pdbx_strand_id
1 'polypeptide(L)'
;MLNGNVCWYTESTDTMFGQEFVSNEFTIRTRQQLETKNDTPFKKHWWKTVYSRLNGELCAFNTIRIIERYQPEVWVIENPQSSRIWKYYKQIQDFQGIKNIAHYSAYDSERYSKKPTCFYSNLMFNLKTTDEQSKLTFQGLGDKGISRSYNVRSEIPLQLIKDILDQCFLKLEKIARRFE
;
A
#
# COMPACT_ATOMS: atom_id res chain seq x y z
N MET A 1 6.49 4.75 -20.32
CA MET A 1 7.31 4.04 -19.32
C MET A 1 7.03 2.54 -19.48
N LEU A 2 7.96 1.77 -20.05
CA LEU A 2 7.79 0.32 -20.20
C LEU A 2 8.15 -0.37 -18.86
N ASN A 3 7.11 -0.91 -18.22
CA ASN A 3 7.04 -1.91 -17.15
C ASN A 3 7.99 -1.75 -15.96
N GLY A 4 7.61 -0.96 -14.94
CA GLY A 4 8.38 -0.85 -13.69
C GLY A 4 8.13 0.43 -12.88
N ASN A 5 8.81 0.54 -11.74
CA ASN A 5 9.03 1.83 -11.08
C ASN A 5 10.51 2.23 -11.23
N VAL A 6 10.96 3.17 -10.41
CA VAL A 6 12.34 3.66 -10.47
C VAL A 6 13.32 2.59 -9.98
N CYS A 7 12.93 1.76 -9.00
CA CYS A 7 13.80 0.78 -8.38
C CYS A 7 13.73 -0.59 -9.05
N TRP A 8 12.57 -0.94 -9.60
CA TRP A 8 12.25 -2.23 -10.14
C TRP A 8 11.70 -2.14 -11.55
N TYR A 9 11.88 -3.18 -12.34
CA TYR A 9 11.31 -3.32 -13.66
C TYR A 9 10.95 -4.76 -13.98
N THR A 10 10.14 -4.92 -15.01
CA THR A 10 9.86 -6.21 -15.63
C THR A 10 10.69 -6.29 -16.90
N GLU A 11 11.52 -7.31 -17.00
CA GLU A 11 12.17 -7.68 -18.25
C GLU A 11 11.19 -8.50 -19.07
N SER A 12 11.01 -8.11 -20.32
CA SER A 12 10.34 -8.92 -21.32
C SER A 12 11.33 -9.11 -22.47
N THR A 13 11.69 -10.35 -22.75
CA THR A 13 12.52 -10.68 -23.91
C THR A 13 11.72 -11.55 -24.85
N ASP A 14 11.62 -11.11 -26.11
CA ASP A 14 11.02 -11.90 -27.17
C ASP A 14 12.05 -12.94 -27.62
N THR A 15 11.70 -14.21 -27.50
CA THR A 15 12.58 -15.29 -27.97
C THR A 15 12.43 -15.45 -29.48
N MET A 16 13.43 -16.02 -30.16
CA MET A 16 13.33 -16.31 -31.62
C MET A 16 12.14 -17.21 -31.99
N PHE A 17 11.49 -17.83 -31.00
CA PHE A 17 10.33 -18.71 -31.16
C PHE A 17 9.00 -18.05 -30.72
N GLY A 18 8.99 -16.73 -30.47
CA GLY A 18 7.80 -15.98 -30.09
C GLY A 18 7.26 -16.28 -28.69
N GLN A 19 8.04 -16.96 -27.84
CA GLN A 19 7.73 -17.04 -26.42
C GLN A 19 8.28 -15.80 -25.72
N GLU A 20 7.40 -14.99 -25.15
CA GLU A 20 7.80 -13.88 -24.28
C GLU A 20 8.23 -14.44 -22.92
N PHE A 21 9.52 -14.32 -22.60
CA PHE A 21 9.97 -14.49 -21.23
C PHE A 21 9.71 -13.19 -20.47
N VAL A 22 8.79 -13.23 -19.51
CA VAL A 22 8.47 -12.08 -18.65
C VAL A 22 9.03 -12.35 -17.25
N SER A 23 10.04 -11.57 -16.85
CA SER A 23 10.61 -11.66 -15.51
C SER A 23 9.61 -11.23 -14.45
N ASN A 24 9.95 -11.43 -13.18
CA ASN A 24 9.20 -10.80 -12.09
C ASN A 24 9.29 -9.26 -12.20
N GLU A 25 8.25 -8.55 -11.79
CA GLU A 25 8.18 -7.08 -11.79
C GLU A 25 9.08 -6.40 -10.74
N PHE A 26 9.82 -7.21 -9.98
CA PHE A 26 10.76 -6.81 -8.93
C PHE A 26 12.25 -6.91 -9.35
N THR A 27 12.57 -7.02 -10.65
CA THR A 27 13.96 -7.01 -11.12
C THR A 27 14.64 -5.69 -10.75
N ILE A 28 15.77 -5.74 -10.04
CA ILE A 28 16.45 -4.55 -9.52
C ILE A 28 17.15 -3.80 -10.66
N ARG A 29 16.93 -2.48 -10.75
CA ARG A 29 17.67 -1.64 -11.69
C ARG A 29 19.15 -1.51 -11.32
N THR A 30 20.01 -1.55 -12.33
CA THR A 30 21.44 -1.27 -12.18
C THR A 30 21.67 0.22 -11.88
N ARG A 31 22.84 0.56 -11.34
CA ARG A 31 23.22 1.95 -11.07
C ARG A 31 23.12 2.82 -12.33
N GLN A 32 23.64 2.34 -13.47
CA GLN A 32 23.57 3.06 -14.73
C GLN A 32 22.12 3.36 -15.13
N GLN A 33 21.23 2.35 -15.02
CA GLN A 33 19.81 2.55 -15.29
C GLN A 33 19.16 3.54 -14.32
N LEU A 34 19.55 3.54 -13.04
CA LEU A 34 19.07 4.51 -12.05
C LEU A 34 19.55 5.93 -12.35
N GLU A 35 20.76 6.10 -12.88
CA GLU A 35 21.29 7.41 -13.26
C GLU A 35 20.62 7.93 -14.56
N THR A 36 20.36 7.07 -15.54
CA THR A 36 19.76 7.46 -16.83
C THR A 36 18.23 7.59 -16.79
N LYS A 37 17.52 6.76 -16.00
CA LYS A 37 16.03 6.67 -16.01
C LYS A 37 15.36 7.32 -14.79
N ASN A 38 16.08 8.09 -14.00
CA ASN A 38 15.51 8.63 -12.77
C ASN A 38 14.48 9.72 -13.08
N ASP A 39 13.19 9.45 -12.91
CA ASP A 39 12.13 10.48 -12.86
C ASP A 39 11.77 10.88 -11.42
N THR A 40 12.55 10.44 -10.43
CA THR A 40 12.33 10.82 -9.03
C THR A 40 12.80 12.23 -8.72
N PRO A 41 12.32 12.84 -7.61
CA PRO A 41 12.90 14.07 -7.06
C PRO A 41 14.40 13.94 -6.73
N PHE A 42 14.94 12.72 -6.67
CA PHE A 42 16.32 12.41 -6.31
C PHE A 42 17.19 12.07 -7.51
N LYS A 43 16.90 12.59 -8.72
CA LYS A 43 17.63 12.24 -9.96
C LYS A 43 19.15 12.23 -9.82
N LYS A 44 19.69 13.17 -9.05
CA LYS A 44 21.14 13.35 -8.81
C LYS A 44 21.74 12.41 -7.76
N HIS A 45 20.93 11.66 -7.00
CA HIS A 45 21.36 10.86 -5.86
C HIS A 45 20.81 9.43 -5.93
N TRP A 46 21.40 8.59 -6.80
CA TRP A 46 21.01 7.19 -6.97
C TRP A 46 20.97 6.40 -5.65
N TRP A 47 21.88 6.71 -4.71
CA TRP A 47 21.95 6.06 -3.41
C TRP A 47 20.71 6.33 -2.54
N LYS A 48 20.06 7.52 -2.66
CA LYS A 48 18.82 7.82 -1.93
C LYS A 48 17.67 6.96 -2.44
N THR A 49 17.62 6.71 -3.74
CA THR A 49 16.65 5.80 -4.36
C THR A 49 16.85 4.36 -3.86
N VAL A 50 18.09 3.89 -3.84
CA VAL A 50 18.43 2.55 -3.31
C VAL A 50 18.08 2.45 -1.82
N TYR A 51 18.45 3.44 -1.02
CA TYR A 51 18.16 3.49 0.41
C TYR A 51 16.64 3.45 0.68
N SER A 52 15.86 4.25 -0.04
CA SER A 52 14.40 4.26 0.08
C SER A 52 13.78 2.90 -0.30
N ARG A 53 14.34 2.22 -1.30
CA ARG A 53 13.91 0.86 -1.68
C ARG A 53 14.16 -0.12 -0.54
N LEU A 54 15.40 -0.16 -0.05
CA LEU A 54 15.82 -1.07 1.03
C LEU A 54 14.96 -0.86 2.28
N ASN A 55 14.68 0.39 2.65
CA ASN A 55 13.78 0.69 3.77
C ASN A 55 12.36 0.16 3.56
N GLY A 56 11.83 0.28 2.34
CA GLY A 56 10.50 -0.27 2.00
C GLY A 56 10.47 -1.79 2.06
N GLU A 57 11.48 -2.46 1.49
CA GLU A 57 11.64 -3.92 1.51
C GLU A 57 11.81 -4.44 2.94
N LEU A 58 12.65 -3.80 3.76
CA LEU A 58 12.85 -4.14 5.17
C LEU A 58 11.58 -3.94 6.00
N CYS A 59 10.84 -2.84 5.77
CA CYS A 59 9.57 -2.59 6.45
C CYS A 59 8.55 -3.70 6.14
N ALA A 60 8.41 -4.06 4.86
CA ALA A 60 7.54 -5.14 4.41
C ALA A 60 7.94 -6.48 5.05
N PHE A 61 9.23 -6.82 4.99
CA PHE A 61 9.76 -8.05 5.58
C PHE A 61 9.51 -8.12 7.09
N ASN A 62 9.86 -7.07 7.83
CA ASN A 62 9.71 -7.02 9.29
C ASN A 62 8.23 -7.10 9.72
N THR A 63 7.32 -6.47 8.98
CA THR A 63 5.88 -6.55 9.24
C THR A 63 5.40 -8.00 9.22
N ILE A 64 5.81 -8.78 8.22
CA ILE A 64 5.47 -10.20 8.12
C ILE A 64 6.12 -11.00 9.25
N ARG A 65 7.41 -10.74 9.56
CA ARG A 65 8.10 -11.43 10.67
C ARG A 65 7.39 -11.22 12.00
N ILE A 66 6.85 -10.02 12.25
CA ILE A 66 6.06 -9.72 13.46
C ILE A 66 4.78 -10.58 13.48
N ILE A 67 4.03 -10.61 12.38
CA ILE A 67 2.79 -11.40 12.29
C ILE A 67 3.07 -12.89 12.49
N GLU A 68 4.09 -13.44 11.84
CA GLU A 68 4.45 -14.85 11.99
C GLU A 68 4.96 -15.20 13.39
N ARG A 69 5.67 -14.27 14.04
CA ARG A 69 6.23 -14.48 15.38
C ARG A 69 5.16 -14.48 16.48
N TYR A 70 4.17 -13.60 16.36
CA TYR A 70 3.14 -13.42 17.38
C TYR A 70 1.83 -14.13 17.05
N GLN A 71 1.64 -14.56 15.80
CA GLN A 71 0.46 -15.29 15.32
C GLN A 71 -0.85 -14.68 15.82
N PRO A 72 -1.09 -13.37 15.60
CA PRO A 72 -2.30 -12.73 16.08
C PRO A 72 -3.53 -13.35 15.40
N GLU A 73 -4.60 -13.56 16.17
CA GLU A 73 -5.90 -14.03 15.66
C GLU A 73 -6.46 -13.10 14.57
N VAL A 74 -6.19 -11.80 14.69
CA VAL A 74 -6.58 -10.78 13.71
C VAL A 74 -5.43 -9.82 13.50
N TRP A 75 -5.12 -9.53 12.24
CA TRP A 75 -4.13 -8.51 11.86
C TRP A 75 -4.64 -7.64 10.73
N VAL A 76 -4.22 -6.37 10.70
CA VAL A 76 -4.60 -5.41 9.66
C VAL A 76 -3.38 -4.55 9.31
N ILE A 77 -3.08 -4.46 8.01
CA ILE A 77 -1.99 -3.65 7.45
C ILE A 77 -2.58 -2.59 6.54
N GLU A 78 -2.31 -1.32 6.80
CA GLU A 78 -2.72 -0.20 5.96
C GLU A 78 -1.62 0.18 4.95
N ASN A 79 -2.01 0.46 3.72
CA ASN A 79 -1.20 1.19 2.75
C ASN A 79 -2.11 1.73 1.62
N PRO A 80 -1.66 2.66 0.77
CA PRO A 80 -2.42 3.05 -0.41
C PRO A 80 -2.76 1.85 -1.31
N GLN A 81 -3.94 1.88 -1.93
CA GLN A 81 -4.45 0.79 -2.76
C GLN A 81 -3.54 0.43 -3.94
N SER A 82 -2.92 1.44 -4.55
CA SER A 82 -1.99 1.29 -5.67
C SER A 82 -0.56 0.92 -5.26
N SER A 83 -0.31 0.73 -3.96
CA SER A 83 1.02 0.39 -3.45
C SER A 83 1.51 -0.94 -4.02
N ARG A 84 2.79 -0.97 -4.41
CA ARG A 84 3.47 -2.20 -4.85
C ARG A 84 3.74 -3.17 -3.71
N ILE A 85 3.62 -2.74 -2.45
CA ILE A 85 3.83 -3.62 -1.29
C ILE A 85 2.92 -4.86 -1.36
N TRP A 86 1.71 -4.70 -1.91
CA TRP A 86 0.76 -5.80 -2.01
C TRP A 86 1.23 -6.91 -2.94
N LYS A 87 1.91 -6.54 -4.02
CA LYS A 87 2.52 -7.50 -4.93
C LYS A 87 3.79 -8.08 -4.34
N TYR A 88 4.55 -7.28 -3.58
CA TYR A 88 5.73 -7.73 -2.86
C TYR A 88 5.38 -8.82 -1.83
N TYR A 89 4.37 -8.58 -0.99
CA TYR A 89 3.85 -9.59 -0.05
C TYR A 89 3.49 -10.89 -0.76
N LYS A 90 2.72 -10.83 -1.84
CA LYS A 90 2.26 -12.02 -2.54
C LYS A 90 3.37 -12.75 -3.33
N GLN A 91 4.20 -12.02 -4.08
CA GLN A 91 5.12 -12.61 -5.06
C GLN A 91 6.52 -12.86 -4.50
N ILE A 92 6.95 -12.08 -3.50
CA ILE A 92 8.30 -12.19 -2.92
C ILE A 92 8.27 -12.91 -1.58
N GLN A 93 7.25 -12.66 -0.76
CA GLN A 93 7.16 -13.21 0.60
C GLN A 93 6.13 -14.35 0.74
N ASP A 94 5.39 -14.66 -0.34
CA ASP A 94 4.25 -15.59 -0.34
C ASP A 94 3.25 -15.37 0.81
N PHE A 95 3.11 -14.12 1.24
CA PHE A 95 2.23 -13.74 2.33
C PHE A 95 0.83 -13.42 1.79
N GLN A 96 -0.13 -14.25 2.18
CA GLN A 96 -1.51 -14.19 1.71
C GLN A 96 -2.44 -13.48 2.72
N GLY A 97 -3.54 -12.95 2.20
CA GLY A 97 -4.46 -12.09 2.92
C GLY A 97 -5.49 -11.47 1.99
N ILE A 98 -6.47 -10.82 2.60
CA ILE A 98 -7.64 -10.23 1.94
C ILE A 98 -7.41 -8.72 1.82
N LYS A 99 -7.61 -8.18 0.62
CA LYS A 99 -7.58 -6.74 0.37
C LYS A 99 -8.95 -6.15 0.65
N ASN A 100 -9.02 -5.24 1.62
CA ASN A 100 -10.23 -4.52 1.97
C ASN A 100 -10.06 -3.06 1.56
N ILE A 101 -10.79 -2.62 0.52
CA ILE A 101 -10.68 -1.27 -0.02
C ILE A 101 -11.57 -0.33 0.80
N ALA A 102 -11.06 0.86 1.12
CA ALA A 102 -11.83 1.91 1.76
C ALA A 102 -11.45 3.28 1.18
N HIS A 103 -12.42 4.19 1.14
CA HIS A 103 -12.19 5.59 0.76
C HIS A 103 -12.41 6.48 1.97
N TYR A 104 -11.41 7.26 2.37
CA TYR A 104 -11.52 8.12 3.56
C TYR A 104 -12.69 9.12 3.45
N SER A 105 -12.93 9.64 2.25
CA SER A 105 -14.07 10.52 1.97
C SER A 105 -15.44 9.87 2.17
N ALA A 106 -15.55 8.54 2.18
CA ALA A 106 -16.81 7.84 2.50
C ALA A 106 -17.11 7.87 4.02
N TYR A 107 -16.12 8.22 4.83
CA TYR A 107 -16.25 8.35 6.28
C TYR A 107 -16.30 9.82 6.71
N ASP A 108 -15.55 10.70 6.04
CA ASP A 108 -15.58 12.15 6.25
C ASP A 108 -15.16 12.86 4.94
N SER A 109 -16.16 13.31 4.18
CA SER A 109 -15.97 13.95 2.88
C SER A 109 -15.55 15.42 2.95
N GLU A 110 -15.64 16.04 4.14
CA GLU A 110 -15.30 17.44 4.36
C GLU A 110 -13.81 17.61 4.66
N ARG A 111 -13.20 16.65 5.36
CA ARG A 111 -11.79 16.71 5.76
C ARG A 111 -10.86 15.86 4.90
N TYR A 112 -11.37 14.80 4.26
CA TYR A 112 -10.54 13.84 3.55
C TYR A 112 -10.82 13.79 2.05
N SER A 113 -9.75 13.73 1.26
CA SER A 113 -9.88 13.52 -0.18
C SER A 113 -10.19 12.06 -0.51
N LYS A 114 -10.60 11.80 -1.76
CA LYS A 114 -10.81 10.44 -2.29
C LYS A 114 -9.46 9.72 -2.46
N LYS A 115 -8.81 9.39 -1.34
CA LYS A 115 -7.62 8.57 -1.32
C LYS A 115 -8.03 7.10 -1.38
N PRO A 116 -7.61 6.36 -2.42
CA PRO A 116 -7.83 4.94 -2.47
C PRO A 116 -6.83 4.26 -1.52
N THR A 117 -7.33 3.76 -0.39
CA THR A 117 -6.57 3.04 0.64
C THR A 117 -7.00 1.58 0.69
N CYS A 118 -6.05 0.69 1.01
CA CYS A 118 -6.31 -0.73 1.17
C CYS A 118 -5.82 -1.21 2.53
N PHE A 119 -6.67 -1.99 3.19
CA PHE A 119 -6.39 -2.68 4.44
C PHE A 119 -6.23 -4.16 4.14
N TYR A 120 -4.99 -4.65 4.20
CA TYR A 120 -4.68 -6.07 4.04
C TYR A 120 -4.85 -6.78 5.38
N SER A 121 -5.64 -7.84 5.41
CA SER A 121 -6.03 -8.51 6.65
C SER A 121 -6.27 -10.00 6.45
N ASN A 122 -6.24 -10.79 7.53
CA ASN A 122 -6.80 -12.15 7.53
C ASN A 122 -8.34 -12.15 7.65
N LEU A 123 -8.95 -10.99 7.89
CA LEU A 123 -10.39 -10.78 7.94
C LEU A 123 -10.88 -10.03 6.70
N MET A 124 -12.06 -10.41 6.23
CA MET A 124 -12.84 -9.61 5.29
C MET A 124 -13.63 -8.56 6.06
N PHE A 125 -13.43 -7.29 5.70
CA PHE A 125 -14.14 -6.15 6.26
C PHE A 125 -15.19 -5.64 5.27
N ASN A 126 -16.31 -5.15 5.78
CA ASN A 126 -17.32 -4.45 5.00
C ASN A 126 -17.13 -2.92 5.11
N LEU A 127 -16.05 -2.41 4.51
CA LEU A 127 -15.68 -1.00 4.60
C LEU A 127 -16.42 -0.15 3.57
N LYS A 128 -16.67 1.12 3.91
CA LYS A 128 -17.35 2.06 3.01
C LYS A 128 -16.43 2.49 1.88
N THR A 129 -16.96 2.39 0.68
CA THR A 129 -16.39 2.95 -0.54
C THR A 129 -17.36 3.98 -1.11
N THR A 130 -16.85 4.88 -1.93
CA THR A 130 -17.67 5.88 -2.62
C THR A 130 -17.11 6.20 -3.99
N ASP A 131 -18.00 6.33 -4.96
CA ASP A 131 -17.67 6.81 -6.31
C ASP A 131 -17.70 8.33 -6.41
N GLU A 132 -18.34 9.01 -5.45
CA GLU A 132 -18.46 10.46 -5.43
C GLU A 132 -17.08 11.12 -5.33
N GLN A 133 -16.87 12.17 -6.13
CA GLN A 133 -15.68 12.99 -6.02
C GLN A 133 -15.72 13.74 -4.69
N SER A 134 -14.64 13.69 -3.91
CA SER A 134 -14.54 14.48 -2.68
C SER A 134 -14.75 15.95 -3.02
N LYS A 135 -15.55 16.68 -2.22
CA LYS A 135 -15.78 18.13 -2.39
C LYS A 135 -14.49 18.94 -2.29
N LEU A 136 -13.42 18.33 -1.78
CA LEU A 136 -12.05 18.85 -1.78
C LEU A 136 -11.42 18.71 -3.18
N THR A 137 -11.36 19.81 -3.92
CA THR A 137 -10.48 19.95 -5.09
C THR A 137 -9.04 20.24 -4.67
N PHE A 138 -8.06 19.64 -5.34
CA PHE A 138 -6.63 19.85 -5.06
C PHE A 138 -6.18 21.32 -5.19
N GLN A 139 -6.97 22.17 -5.88
CA GLN A 139 -6.75 23.62 -5.99
C GLN A 139 -7.06 24.40 -4.70
N GLY A 140 -7.83 23.84 -3.75
CA GLY A 140 -8.16 24.51 -2.47
C GLY A 140 -7.15 24.28 -1.33
N LEU A 141 -6.18 23.38 -1.52
CA LEU A 141 -5.19 23.00 -0.50
C LEU A 141 -4.06 24.02 -0.31
N GLY A 142 -4.04 25.10 -1.10
CA GLY A 142 -3.08 26.19 -0.99
C GLY A 142 -3.56 27.36 -0.13
N ASP A 143 -4.84 27.72 -0.21
CA ASP A 143 -5.33 29.01 0.29
C ASP A 143 -6.31 28.92 1.47
N LYS A 144 -6.81 27.72 1.84
CA LYS A 144 -7.73 27.55 2.99
C LYS A 144 -7.40 26.33 3.86
N GLY A 145 -6.22 26.32 4.47
CA GLY A 145 -6.09 25.83 5.86
C GLY A 145 -5.96 24.33 6.13
N ILE A 146 -5.80 23.45 5.14
CA ILE A 146 -5.33 22.07 5.40
C ILE A 146 -3.87 22.01 4.97
N SER A 147 -2.97 22.04 5.95
CA SER A 147 -1.53 22.12 5.71
C SER A 147 -1.06 21.04 4.73
N ARG A 148 -0.10 21.38 3.86
CA ARG A 148 0.63 20.40 3.02
C ARG A 148 1.44 19.38 3.83
N SER A 149 1.34 19.41 5.17
CA SER A 149 2.05 18.49 6.06
C SER A 149 1.67 17.06 5.74
N TYR A 150 2.71 16.24 5.61
CA TYR A 150 2.58 14.81 5.41
C TYR A 150 1.69 14.16 6.47
N ASN A 151 1.77 14.62 7.73
CA ASN A 151 1.03 14.06 8.85
C ASN A 151 -0.49 14.18 8.67
N VAL A 152 -0.97 15.35 8.22
CA VAL A 152 -2.41 15.58 7.97
C VAL A 152 -2.89 14.77 6.76
N ARG A 153 -2.00 14.54 5.80
CA ARG A 153 -2.31 13.72 4.62
C ARG A 153 -2.35 12.22 4.94
N SER A 154 -1.61 11.76 5.94
CA SER A 154 -1.55 10.35 6.33
C SER A 154 -2.52 9.99 7.46
N GLU A 155 -3.28 10.97 7.97
CA GLU A 155 -4.29 10.74 8.99
C GLU A 155 -5.42 9.86 8.45
N ILE A 156 -5.85 8.89 9.26
CA ILE A 156 -6.95 7.97 8.96
C ILE A 156 -8.19 8.48 9.70
N PRO A 157 -9.37 8.58 9.04
CA PRO A 157 -10.60 8.98 9.71
C PRO A 157 -10.88 8.12 10.94
N LEU A 158 -11.11 8.74 12.10
CA LEU A 158 -11.40 8.01 13.35
C LEU A 158 -12.60 7.07 13.21
N GLN A 159 -13.60 7.47 12.43
CA GLN A 159 -14.78 6.64 12.18
C GLN A 159 -14.46 5.37 11.38
N LEU A 160 -13.46 5.41 10.50
CA LEU A 160 -12.96 4.24 9.77
C LEU A 160 -12.15 3.33 10.70
N ILE A 161 -11.31 3.89 11.58
CA ILE A 161 -10.59 3.10 12.59
C ILE A 161 -11.59 2.37 13.49
N LYS A 162 -12.63 3.08 13.97
CA LYS A 162 -13.68 2.49 14.79
C LYS A 162 -14.40 1.34 14.07
N ASP A 163 -14.79 1.54 12.81
CA ASP A 163 -15.46 0.53 11.99
C ASP A 163 -14.61 -0.76 11.84
N ILE A 164 -13.30 -0.60 11.58
CA ILE A 164 -12.36 -1.73 11.53
C ILE A 164 -12.28 -2.45 12.89
N LEU A 165 -12.10 -1.70 13.99
CA LEU A 165 -11.96 -2.27 15.33
C LEU A 165 -13.24 -2.99 15.78
N ASP A 166 -14.41 -2.41 15.53
CA ASP A 166 -15.71 -3.03 15.85
C ASP A 166 -15.84 -4.38 15.14
N GLN A 167 -15.48 -4.46 13.85
CA GLN A 167 -15.49 -5.72 13.09
C GLN A 167 -14.45 -6.73 13.61
N CYS A 168 -13.26 -6.27 14.02
CA CYS A 168 -12.26 -7.12 14.68
C CYS A 168 -12.78 -7.70 16.00
N PHE A 169 -13.37 -6.87 16.86
CA PHE A 169 -13.90 -7.33 18.15
C PHE A 169 -15.03 -8.34 17.99
N LEU A 170 -15.96 -8.10 17.06
CA LEU A 170 -17.01 -9.06 16.72
C LEU A 170 -16.45 -10.43 16.28
N LYS A 171 -15.32 -10.45 15.58
CA LYS A 171 -14.64 -11.70 15.22
C LYS A 171 -14.05 -12.39 16.45
N LEU A 172 -13.35 -11.64 17.30
CA LEU A 172 -12.71 -12.16 18.51
C LEU A 172 -13.73 -12.72 19.50
N GLU A 173 -14.85 -12.02 19.71
CA GLU A 173 -15.96 -12.53 20.55
C GLU A 173 -16.52 -13.86 20.03
N LYS A 174 -16.71 -13.99 18.71
CA LYS A 174 -17.15 -15.24 18.10
C LYS A 174 -16.15 -16.38 18.25
N ILE A 175 -14.86 -16.07 18.34
CA ILE A 175 -13.82 -17.07 18.61
C ILE A 175 -13.88 -17.48 20.08
N ALA A 176 -13.95 -16.54 21.01
CA ALA A 176 -14.00 -16.81 22.44
C ALA A 176 -15.19 -17.71 22.82
N ARG A 177 -16.40 -17.42 22.30
CA ARG A 177 -17.61 -18.22 22.54
C ARG A 177 -17.59 -19.64 21.97
N ARG A 178 -16.62 -20.00 21.12
CA ARG A 178 -16.47 -21.39 20.63
C ARG A 178 -15.78 -22.31 21.63
N PHE A 179 -15.19 -21.73 22.68
CA PHE A 179 -14.48 -22.44 23.73
C PHE A 179 -15.24 -22.45 25.06
N GLU A 180 -16.44 -21.87 25.09
CA GLU A 180 -17.44 -21.96 26.17
C GLU A 180 -18.44 -23.08 25.84
#